data_AF-A0A534KHA5-F1
#
_entry.id   AF-A0A534KHA5-F1
#
_cell.length_a   1.000
_cell.length_b   1.000
_cell.length_c   1.000
_cell.angle_alpha   90.00
_cell.angle_beta   90.00
_cell.angle_gamma   90.00
#
_symmetry.space_group_name_H-M   'P 1'
#
loop_
_entity.id
_entity.type
_entity.pdbx_description
1 polymer ?
#
loop_
_entity_poly.entity_id
_entity_poly.type
_entity_poly.pdbx_seq_one_letter_code
_entity_poly.pdbx_strand_id
1 'polypeptide(L)'
;MRCGQRLRDSLIRRWTTAVHTVQVDRMSAGNSVGRTGGGLGGVADLWELSDAGFPPARMTSDQVLATVSQGRVGLASQVRRVSEAQSTRTVSRPEFGYAFPRLNLPSQKLKGKHMPAVVGFVALNPNLARALDVARQLAMDPKARDFGFWYSAHLDWIPAPLVRRARLFQMWNGFWVAPLVESSSVKPGAWLNVYLLAFNLTEKDQQRSLRGGSEIADGMRGNLSFSLPPWTWAIQMVSVPAQGPPGEHTLGFKTRSGAERAATAAAVGILTLGSFVYAPGSSGFSLRYQILPPESARSVEAWEAYALQAAGKRFEDAHASAISDRQGGRIPKETVLERFRPYLTPSLIFAALQNKQNPPEQVFPRLLDEFLFDWLGHGSADQAFLAE
;
A
#
# COMPACT_ATOMS: atom_id res chain seq x y z
N MET A 1 15.55 15.58 8.59
CA MET A 1 15.40 14.50 9.60
C MET A 1 13.95 14.21 9.99
N ARG A 2 13.18 15.16 10.57
CA ARG A 2 11.80 14.92 11.10
C ARG A 2 10.86 14.09 10.20
N CYS A 3 10.84 14.33 8.88
CA CYS A 3 10.01 13.57 7.93
C CYS A 3 10.27 12.04 7.96
N GLY A 4 11.54 11.62 7.93
CA GLY A 4 11.90 10.19 7.99
C GLY A 4 11.61 9.57 9.35
N GLN A 5 11.58 10.36 10.42
CA GLN A 5 11.18 9.91 11.75
C GLN A 5 9.66 9.74 11.83
N ARG A 6 8.86 10.72 11.37
CA ARG A 6 7.39 10.58 11.30
C ARG A 6 6.95 9.42 10.40
N LEU A 7 7.67 9.16 9.30
CA LEU A 7 7.52 7.93 8.53
C LEU A 7 7.80 6.71 9.41
N ARG A 8 8.96 6.60 10.06
CA ARG A 8 9.24 5.46 10.98
C ARG A 8 8.14 5.28 12.04
N ASP A 9 7.55 6.36 12.54
CA ASP A 9 6.49 6.30 13.55
C ASP A 9 5.15 5.80 12.94
N SER A 10 4.76 6.21 11.72
CA SER A 10 3.58 5.65 11.03
C SER A 10 3.81 4.21 10.51
N LEU A 11 5.03 3.91 10.04
CA LEU A 11 5.54 2.59 9.62
C LEU A 11 5.65 1.56 10.76
N ILE A 12 5.53 2.00 12.02
CA ILE A 12 5.61 1.18 13.22
C ILE A 12 4.36 1.38 14.11
N ARG A 13 3.18 1.60 13.50
CA ARG A 13 1.92 1.20 14.17
C ARG A 13 1.98 -0.32 14.43
N ARG A 14 2.28 -0.71 15.68
CA ARG A 14 2.17 -2.11 16.16
C ARG A 14 0.69 -2.48 16.22
N TRP A 15 0.20 -3.14 15.18
CA TRP A 15 -1.16 -3.68 15.14
C TRP A 15 -1.32 -4.86 16.11
N THR A 16 -1.71 -4.58 17.34
CA THR A 16 -2.12 -5.57 18.34
C THR A 16 -3.54 -6.04 18.07
N THR A 17 -3.72 -7.35 17.85
CA THR A 17 -5.01 -7.98 17.55
C THR A 17 -5.87 -8.19 18.81
N ALA A 18 -6.11 -7.12 19.56
CA ALA A 18 -6.79 -7.15 20.85
C ALA A 18 -8.27 -6.76 20.70
N VAL A 19 -9.17 -7.73 20.94
CA VAL A 19 -10.63 -7.60 20.73
C VAL A 19 -11.27 -6.95 21.95
N HIS A 20 -11.56 -5.64 21.89
CA HIS A 20 -12.14 -4.90 23.03
C HIS A 20 -13.21 -3.90 22.62
N THR A 21 -14.23 -3.79 23.47
CA THR A 21 -15.25 -2.73 23.50
C THR A 21 -14.67 -1.38 23.93
N VAL A 22 -15.32 -0.29 23.55
CA VAL A 22 -14.89 1.09 23.85
C VAL A 22 -16.07 1.89 24.41
N GLN A 23 -15.81 2.60 25.50
CA GLN A 23 -16.72 3.57 26.14
C GLN A 23 -16.17 4.99 25.87
N VAL A 24 -17.05 5.99 25.75
CA VAL A 24 -16.73 7.30 25.14
C VAL A 24 -16.98 8.45 26.12
N ASP A 25 -16.03 9.39 26.21
CA ASP A 25 -16.19 10.68 26.89
C ASP A 25 -15.34 11.78 26.21
N ARG A 26 -15.82 13.03 26.28
CA ARG A 26 -15.44 14.18 25.43
C ARG A 26 -14.16 14.94 25.85
N MET A 27 -13.62 15.76 24.93
CA MET A 27 -12.61 16.80 25.23
C MET A 27 -12.76 18.14 24.46
N SER A 28 -11.91 19.10 24.85
CA SER A 28 -11.68 20.43 24.26
C SER A 28 -10.30 20.56 23.56
N ALA A 29 -10.00 21.72 22.95
CA ALA A 29 -9.03 21.83 21.82
C ALA A 29 -7.93 22.94 21.93
N GLY A 30 -7.00 22.94 20.95
CA GLY A 30 -5.99 23.98 20.64
C GLY A 30 -4.51 23.50 20.70
N ASN A 31 -3.52 24.00 19.94
CA ASN A 31 -3.48 24.91 18.76
C ASN A 31 -2.19 24.67 17.89
N SER A 32 -2.00 25.44 16.80
CA SER A 32 -1.00 25.34 15.69
C SER A 32 0.46 25.78 16.04
N VAL A 33 1.54 25.87 15.20
CA VAL A 33 1.86 26.21 13.76
C VAL A 33 3.23 25.54 13.39
N GLY A 34 3.80 25.37 12.17
CA GLY A 34 3.46 25.59 10.73
C GLY A 34 4.73 25.75 9.82
N ARG A 35 4.58 26.25 8.56
CA ARG A 35 5.58 26.75 7.55
C ARG A 35 6.67 25.85 6.88
N THR A 36 7.21 26.34 5.73
CA THR A 36 7.51 25.58 4.48
C THR A 36 8.68 26.16 3.61
N GLY A 37 9.06 25.52 2.48
CA GLY A 37 9.99 26.06 1.44
C GLY A 37 10.33 25.12 0.24
N GLY A 38 10.75 25.67 -0.92
CA GLY A 38 11.11 24.98 -2.20
C GLY A 38 11.99 25.88 -3.12
N GLY A 39 12.34 25.59 -4.39
CA GLY A 39 12.04 24.50 -5.35
C GLY A 39 12.78 24.70 -6.72
N LEU A 40 12.31 24.08 -7.83
CA LEU A 40 12.84 24.14 -9.23
C LEU A 40 14.24 23.47 -9.49
N GLY A 41 14.74 23.21 -10.72
CA GLY A 41 14.21 23.26 -12.11
C GLY A 41 15.32 23.04 -13.19
N GLY A 42 15.01 22.73 -14.47
CA GLY A 42 16.00 22.56 -15.56
C GLY A 42 15.51 21.92 -16.88
N VAL A 43 16.30 21.98 -17.98
CA VAL A 43 15.94 21.51 -19.35
C VAL A 43 15.62 20.01 -19.42
N ALA A 44 14.61 19.64 -20.22
CA ALA A 44 14.08 18.29 -20.33
C ALA A 44 15.04 17.29 -21.04
N ASP A 45 15.76 16.54 -20.21
CA ASP A 45 16.56 15.37 -20.57
C ASP A 45 15.67 14.24 -21.13
N LEU A 46 15.82 13.93 -22.43
CA LEU A 46 15.02 12.90 -23.12
C LEU A 46 15.75 11.56 -23.18
N TRP A 47 15.00 10.52 -22.83
CA TRP A 47 15.41 9.13 -22.77
C TRP A 47 14.68 8.31 -23.82
N GLU A 48 15.33 7.26 -24.29
CA GLU A 48 14.73 6.19 -25.09
C GLU A 48 14.66 4.94 -24.23
N LEU A 49 13.44 4.47 -23.97
CA LEU A 49 13.10 3.31 -23.15
C LEU A 49 12.73 2.13 -24.07
N SER A 50 13.32 0.97 -23.81
CA SER A 50 13.07 -0.28 -24.54
C SER A 50 12.82 -1.42 -23.55
N ASP A 51 11.75 -2.20 -23.76
CA ASP A 51 11.40 -3.32 -22.89
C ASP A 51 10.85 -4.52 -23.69
N ALA A 52 10.86 -5.70 -23.08
CA ALA A 52 10.34 -6.92 -23.70
C ALA A 52 8.83 -6.79 -23.96
N GLY A 53 8.43 -6.79 -25.23
CA GLY A 53 7.05 -6.64 -25.66
C GLY A 53 6.58 -5.19 -25.90
N PHE A 54 7.45 -4.18 -25.73
CA PHE A 54 7.13 -2.78 -26.01
C PHE A 54 8.07 -2.19 -27.07
N PRO A 55 7.56 -1.41 -28.04
CA PRO A 55 8.41 -0.70 -29.00
C PRO A 55 9.22 0.39 -28.28
N PRO A 56 10.45 0.71 -28.74
CA PRO A 56 11.25 1.78 -28.15
C PRO A 56 10.51 3.12 -28.12
N ALA A 57 10.37 3.70 -26.93
CA ALA A 57 9.59 4.91 -26.68
C ALA A 57 10.50 6.05 -26.20
N ARG A 58 10.33 7.25 -26.78
CA ARG A 58 11.00 8.47 -26.28
C ARG A 58 10.16 9.12 -25.18
N MET A 59 10.80 9.40 -24.05
CA MET A 59 10.16 9.83 -22.81
C MET A 59 11.03 10.84 -22.05
N THR A 60 10.41 11.70 -21.25
CA THR A 60 11.11 12.45 -20.20
C THR A 60 11.45 11.53 -19.01
N SER A 61 12.41 11.93 -18.18
CA SER A 61 12.75 11.20 -16.94
C SER A 61 11.53 10.92 -16.05
N ASP A 62 10.60 11.88 -15.92
CA ASP A 62 9.37 11.69 -15.14
C ASP A 62 8.39 10.70 -15.77
N GLN A 63 8.33 10.59 -17.10
CA GLN A 63 7.53 9.57 -17.78
C GLN A 63 8.12 8.16 -17.61
N VAL A 64 9.45 8.02 -17.62
CA VAL A 64 10.12 6.75 -17.27
C VAL A 64 9.81 6.38 -15.82
N LEU A 65 9.96 7.33 -14.88
CA LEU A 65 9.64 7.12 -13.45
C LEU A 65 8.17 6.76 -13.21
N ALA A 66 7.23 7.41 -13.91
CA ALA A 66 5.82 7.06 -13.86
C ALA A 66 5.59 5.60 -14.30
N THR A 67 6.15 5.24 -15.46
CA THR A 67 6.00 3.91 -16.06
C THR A 67 6.58 2.80 -15.17
N VAL A 68 7.75 3.05 -14.54
CA VAL A 68 8.33 2.16 -13.52
C VAL A 68 7.42 2.06 -12.29
N SER A 69 6.96 3.19 -11.73
CA SER A 69 6.13 3.19 -10.51
C SER A 69 4.74 2.52 -10.67
N GLN A 70 4.28 2.32 -11.90
CA GLN A 70 3.06 1.59 -12.26
C GLN A 70 3.33 0.08 -12.55
N GLY A 71 4.58 -0.39 -12.50
CA GLY A 71 4.98 -1.77 -12.82
C GLY A 71 4.99 -2.12 -14.32
N ARG A 72 4.89 -1.12 -15.20
CA ARG A 72 4.85 -1.32 -16.67
C ARG A 72 6.23 -1.55 -17.31
N VAL A 73 7.31 -1.45 -16.53
CA VAL A 73 8.72 -1.58 -16.93
C VAL A 73 9.44 -2.45 -15.91
N GLY A 74 10.06 -3.54 -16.36
CA GLY A 74 10.75 -4.52 -15.51
C GLY A 74 12.17 -4.12 -15.08
N LEU A 75 12.78 -4.91 -14.18
CA LEU A 75 14.16 -4.71 -13.73
C LEU A 75 15.21 -5.01 -14.83
N ALA A 76 14.78 -5.69 -15.91
CA ALA A 76 15.64 -6.06 -17.05
C ALA A 76 15.54 -5.08 -18.24
N SER A 77 14.54 -4.20 -18.24
CA SER A 77 14.31 -3.18 -19.27
C SER A 77 15.50 -2.24 -19.39
N GLN A 78 15.62 -1.58 -20.55
CA GLN A 78 16.77 -0.75 -20.87
C GLN A 78 16.40 0.68 -21.20
N VAL A 79 17.29 1.60 -20.84
CA VAL A 79 17.25 3.01 -21.21
C VAL A 79 18.62 3.50 -21.68
N ARG A 80 18.57 4.50 -22.55
CA ARG A 80 19.67 5.40 -22.91
C ARG A 80 19.13 6.83 -22.99
N ARG A 81 19.94 7.85 -22.74
CA ARG A 81 19.61 9.21 -23.19
C ARG A 81 19.65 9.23 -24.72
N VAL A 82 18.88 10.09 -25.38
CA VAL A 82 18.83 10.11 -26.86
C VAL A 82 20.22 10.36 -27.49
N SER A 83 21.10 11.08 -26.77
CA SER A 83 22.51 11.34 -27.10
C SER A 83 23.49 10.19 -26.81
N GLU A 84 23.10 9.15 -26.07
CA GLU A 84 23.97 8.02 -25.72
C GLU A 84 23.84 6.88 -26.74
N ALA A 85 24.98 6.34 -27.19
CA ALA A 85 25.01 5.25 -28.17
C ALA A 85 24.72 3.85 -27.59
N GLN A 86 24.75 3.68 -26.27
CA GLN A 86 24.60 2.37 -25.61
C GLN A 86 23.45 2.37 -24.61
N SER A 87 22.59 1.34 -24.72
CA SER A 87 21.51 1.06 -23.77
C SER A 87 22.03 0.39 -22.50
N THR A 88 21.40 0.71 -21.38
CA THR A 88 21.77 0.26 -20.02
C THR A 88 20.53 -0.15 -19.26
N ARG A 89 20.61 -1.09 -18.30
CA ARG A 89 19.44 -1.49 -17.51
C ARG A 89 18.86 -0.32 -16.71
N THR A 90 17.56 -0.10 -16.78
CA THR A 90 16.86 1.03 -16.13
C THR A 90 17.04 1.03 -14.61
N VAL A 91 17.03 -0.16 -13.97
CA VAL A 91 17.32 -0.31 -12.54
C VAL A 91 18.75 0.09 -12.14
N SER A 92 19.69 0.11 -13.09
CA SER A 92 21.10 0.45 -12.85
C SER A 92 21.42 1.95 -13.03
N ARG A 93 20.47 2.76 -13.55
CA ARG A 93 20.63 4.21 -13.66
C ARG A 93 20.27 4.91 -12.34
N PRO A 94 21.13 5.77 -11.77
CA PRO A 94 20.81 6.54 -10.55
C PRO A 94 19.51 7.33 -10.64
N GLU A 95 19.15 7.80 -11.85
CA GLU A 95 17.94 8.55 -12.15
C GLU A 95 16.65 7.76 -11.90
N PHE A 96 16.69 6.42 -12.02
CA PHE A 96 15.50 5.56 -12.02
C PHE A 96 15.56 4.41 -10.99
N GLY A 97 16.75 3.92 -10.64
CA GLY A 97 16.96 2.72 -9.83
C GLY A 97 16.26 2.72 -8.46
N TYR A 98 16.01 3.90 -7.87
CA TYR A 98 15.30 4.03 -6.60
C TYR A 98 13.80 3.71 -6.70
N ALA A 99 13.19 3.78 -7.88
CA ALA A 99 11.75 3.60 -8.09
C ALA A 99 11.35 2.12 -8.27
N PHE A 100 12.33 1.22 -8.44
CA PHE A 100 12.11 -0.20 -8.60
C PHE A 100 11.88 -0.91 -7.25
N PRO A 101 11.18 -2.06 -7.23
CA PRO A 101 11.09 -2.91 -6.05
C PRO A 101 12.48 -3.41 -5.63
N ARG A 102 12.89 -3.12 -4.40
CA ARG A 102 14.11 -3.69 -3.83
C ARG A 102 13.80 -5.03 -3.16
N LEU A 103 14.52 -6.08 -3.57
CA LEU A 103 14.25 -7.46 -3.20
C LEU A 103 15.52 -8.11 -2.61
N ASN A 104 15.69 -8.03 -1.29
CA ASN A 104 16.81 -8.61 -0.55
C ASN A 104 16.52 -10.09 -0.22
N LEU A 105 16.24 -10.91 -1.24
CA LEU A 105 15.81 -12.30 -1.05
C LEU A 105 16.98 -13.22 -0.66
N PRO A 106 16.76 -14.24 0.21
CA PRO A 106 17.77 -15.25 0.50
C PRO A 106 18.26 -15.96 -0.77
N SER A 107 19.58 -16.07 -0.94
CA SER A 107 20.23 -16.50 -2.18
C SER A 107 20.18 -18.01 -2.44
N GLN A 108 18.98 -18.51 -2.78
CA GLN A 108 18.63 -19.82 -3.38
C GLN A 108 19.18 -21.14 -2.75
N LYS A 109 20.03 -21.10 -1.72
CA LYS A 109 20.57 -22.31 -1.06
C LYS A 109 19.66 -22.90 0.04
N LEU A 110 18.55 -22.25 0.38
CA LEU A 110 17.53 -22.79 1.28
C LEU A 110 16.54 -23.73 0.56
N LYS A 111 17.03 -24.89 0.09
CA LYS A 111 16.16 -26.02 -0.26
C LYS A 111 15.59 -26.66 1.02
N GLY A 112 14.42 -26.23 1.48
CA GLY A 112 13.79 -26.81 2.66
C GLY A 112 12.36 -26.33 2.95
N LYS A 113 11.61 -27.10 3.74
CA LYS A 113 10.19 -26.87 4.10
C LYS A 113 9.92 -25.63 4.97
N HIS A 114 10.93 -24.79 5.23
CA HIS A 114 10.91 -23.80 6.31
C HIS A 114 11.49 -22.43 5.92
N MET A 115 11.28 -21.94 4.68
CA MET A 115 11.58 -20.53 4.40
C MET A 115 10.54 -19.64 5.12
N PRO A 116 10.94 -18.75 6.04
CA PRO A 116 10.02 -17.81 6.65
C PRO A 116 9.55 -16.79 5.61
N ALA A 117 8.32 -16.28 5.77
CA ALA A 117 7.78 -15.25 4.89
C ALA A 117 8.66 -14.00 4.95
N VAL A 118 9.09 -13.51 3.79
CA VAL A 118 10.03 -12.38 3.70
C VAL A 118 9.29 -11.11 4.10
N VAL A 119 9.62 -10.56 5.27
CA VAL A 119 8.98 -9.34 5.79
C VAL A 119 9.57 -8.11 5.12
N GLY A 120 8.71 -7.18 4.73
CA GLY A 120 9.10 -5.95 4.06
C GLY A 120 8.05 -4.86 4.16
N PHE A 121 8.11 -3.91 3.23
CA PHE A 121 7.32 -2.69 3.26
C PHE A 121 6.75 -2.31 1.89
N VAL A 122 5.50 -1.84 1.86
CA VAL A 122 4.86 -1.33 0.63
C VAL A 122 4.12 -0.01 0.91
N ALA A 123 4.31 0.97 0.02
CA ALA A 123 3.50 2.20 -0.05
C ALA A 123 2.83 2.34 -1.41
N LEU A 124 1.51 2.18 -1.47
CA LEU A 124 0.70 2.48 -2.66
C LEU A 124 0.16 3.92 -2.55
N ASN A 125 0.21 4.70 -3.64
CA ASN A 125 -0.23 6.09 -3.62
C ASN A 125 -0.97 6.54 -4.89
N PRO A 126 -2.11 7.26 -4.79
CA PRO A 126 -2.73 7.89 -5.95
C PRO A 126 -1.97 9.13 -6.46
N ASN A 127 -1.03 9.68 -5.68
CA ASN A 127 -0.14 10.75 -6.14
C ASN A 127 1.25 10.20 -6.53
N LEU A 128 1.62 10.35 -7.80
CA LEU A 128 2.92 9.91 -8.34
C LEU A 128 4.11 10.58 -7.63
N ALA A 129 4.06 11.90 -7.45
CA ALA A 129 5.17 12.64 -6.83
C ALA A 129 5.41 12.17 -5.38
N ARG A 130 4.36 11.79 -4.64
CA ARG A 130 4.50 11.21 -3.30
C ARG A 130 4.98 9.75 -3.32
N ALA A 131 4.56 8.92 -4.28
CA ALA A 131 5.11 7.57 -4.46
C ALA A 131 6.63 7.63 -4.71
N LEU A 132 7.08 8.52 -5.61
CA LEU A 132 8.50 8.73 -5.91
C LEU A 132 9.28 9.33 -4.74
N ASP A 133 8.68 10.24 -3.97
CA ASP A 133 9.26 10.79 -2.74
C ASP A 133 9.45 9.71 -1.66
N VAL A 134 8.46 8.85 -1.45
CA VAL A 134 8.57 7.69 -0.54
C VAL A 134 9.64 6.71 -1.04
N ALA A 135 9.69 6.41 -2.34
CA ALA A 135 10.71 5.53 -2.92
C ALA A 135 12.14 6.08 -2.70
N ARG A 136 12.37 7.38 -2.91
CA ARG A 136 13.65 8.05 -2.58
C ARG A 136 13.97 7.97 -1.09
N GLN A 137 12.98 8.20 -0.22
CA GLN A 137 13.14 8.13 1.24
C GLN A 137 13.49 6.70 1.72
N LEU A 138 12.90 5.66 1.12
CA LEU A 138 13.26 4.25 1.36
C LEU A 138 14.66 3.91 0.84
N ALA A 139 15.03 4.36 -0.35
CA ALA A 139 16.36 4.11 -0.91
C ALA A 139 17.48 4.71 -0.04
N MET A 140 17.21 5.85 0.61
CA MET A 140 18.17 6.56 1.46
C MET A 140 18.15 6.15 2.94
N ASP A 141 17.10 5.52 3.47
CA ASP A 141 17.09 5.09 4.88
C ASP A 141 17.97 3.84 5.08
N PRO A 142 19.03 3.89 5.91
CA PRO A 142 19.84 2.70 6.21
C PRO A 142 19.01 1.53 6.76
N LYS A 143 17.95 1.80 7.53
CA LYS A 143 17.08 0.75 8.10
C LYS A 143 16.19 0.07 7.06
N ALA A 144 15.99 0.68 5.89
CA ALA A 144 15.33 0.01 4.77
C ALA A 144 16.24 -1.05 4.10
N ARG A 145 17.50 -1.20 4.55
CA ARG A 145 18.35 -2.36 4.23
C ARG A 145 18.02 -3.60 5.07
N ASP A 146 17.39 -3.42 6.23
CA ASP A 146 17.03 -4.51 7.16
C ASP A 146 15.74 -5.24 6.73
N PHE A 147 14.92 -4.62 5.86
CA PHE A 147 13.75 -5.27 5.27
C PHE A 147 14.16 -6.26 4.18
N GLY A 148 13.51 -7.43 4.14
CA GLY A 148 13.71 -8.42 3.08
C GLY A 148 13.20 -7.96 1.71
N PHE A 149 12.26 -7.01 1.68
CA PHE A 149 11.93 -6.24 0.48
C PHE A 149 11.33 -4.87 0.82
N TRP A 150 11.37 -3.92 -0.12
CA TRP A 150 10.46 -2.79 -0.11
C TRP A 150 10.10 -2.31 -1.52
N TYR A 151 8.95 -1.64 -1.64
CA TYR A 151 8.49 -1.04 -2.89
C TYR A 151 7.55 0.15 -2.62
N SER A 152 7.49 1.13 -3.51
CA SER A 152 6.42 2.11 -3.54
C SER A 152 5.87 2.27 -4.95
N ALA A 153 4.54 2.23 -5.08
CA ALA A 153 3.83 2.22 -6.34
C ALA A 153 2.95 3.45 -6.49
N HIS A 154 2.80 3.93 -7.71
CA HIS A 154 1.73 4.83 -8.08
C HIS A 154 0.57 4.02 -8.66
N LEU A 155 -0.63 4.22 -8.11
CA LEU A 155 -1.89 3.67 -8.61
C LEU A 155 -2.95 4.78 -8.59
N ASP A 156 -3.23 5.38 -9.73
CA ASP A 156 -4.24 6.44 -9.92
C ASP A 156 -5.64 6.06 -9.41
N TRP A 157 -6.03 4.80 -9.61
CA TRP A 157 -7.35 4.25 -9.26
C TRP A 157 -7.57 3.96 -7.77
N ILE A 158 -6.57 4.06 -6.88
CA ILE A 158 -6.82 3.81 -5.45
C ILE A 158 -7.47 5.02 -4.76
N PRO A 159 -8.42 4.81 -3.84
CA PRO A 159 -9.16 5.90 -3.23
C PRO A 159 -8.31 6.70 -2.23
N ALA A 160 -7.45 6.02 -1.46
CA ALA A 160 -6.59 6.58 -0.42
C ALA A 160 -5.18 5.96 -0.47
N PRO A 161 -4.13 6.62 0.06
CA PRO A 161 -2.79 6.05 0.15
C PRO A 161 -2.74 4.85 1.13
N LEU A 162 -2.01 3.80 0.77
CA LEU A 162 -1.87 2.58 1.59
C LEU A 162 -0.40 2.33 1.95
N VAL A 163 -0.03 2.71 3.17
CA VAL A 163 1.32 2.58 3.75
C VAL A 163 1.31 1.43 4.77
N ARG A 164 1.93 0.28 4.44
CA ARG A 164 1.83 -0.94 5.27
C ARG A 164 3.11 -1.79 5.25
N ARG A 165 3.38 -2.47 6.37
CA ARG A 165 4.28 -3.64 6.39
C ARG A 165 3.62 -4.80 5.65
N ALA A 166 4.42 -5.54 4.90
CA ALA A 166 3.96 -6.61 4.01
C ALA A 166 4.80 -7.88 4.22
N ARG A 167 4.27 -9.01 3.76
CA ARG A 167 4.99 -10.29 3.70
C ARG A 167 4.94 -10.81 2.27
N LEU A 168 6.11 -11.12 1.72
CA LEU A 168 6.28 -11.64 0.37
C LEU A 168 6.44 -13.17 0.45
N PHE A 169 5.52 -13.87 -0.23
CA PHE A 169 5.42 -15.33 -0.23
C PHE A 169 5.85 -15.89 -1.58
N GLN A 170 6.70 -16.92 -1.58
CA GLN A 170 7.03 -17.62 -2.82
C GLN A 170 5.89 -18.57 -3.18
N MET A 171 5.22 -18.29 -4.31
CA MET A 171 4.08 -19.09 -4.76
C MET A 171 4.51 -20.14 -5.78
N TRP A 172 5.40 -19.79 -6.71
CA TRP A 172 6.06 -20.72 -7.64
C TRP A 172 7.57 -20.39 -7.74
N ASN A 173 8.34 -21.15 -8.53
CA ASN A 173 9.76 -20.85 -8.71
C ASN A 173 9.95 -19.44 -9.30
N GLY A 174 10.64 -18.57 -8.56
CA GLY A 174 10.82 -17.15 -8.87
C GLY A 174 9.55 -16.30 -8.98
N PHE A 175 8.35 -16.83 -8.69
CA PHE A 175 7.11 -16.06 -8.68
C PHE A 175 6.64 -15.83 -7.25
N TRP A 176 6.54 -14.57 -6.86
CA TRP A 176 6.24 -14.17 -5.47
C TRP A 176 5.01 -13.28 -5.41
N VAL A 177 4.24 -13.38 -4.31
CA VAL A 177 3.04 -12.55 -4.06
C VAL A 177 3.11 -11.95 -2.67
N ALA A 178 2.85 -10.64 -2.56
CA ALA A 178 2.64 -9.95 -1.30
C ALA A 178 1.19 -9.41 -1.24
N PRO A 179 0.32 -9.96 -0.37
CA PRO A 179 -1.02 -9.42 -0.13
C PRO A 179 -0.97 -8.22 0.82
N LEU A 180 -1.84 -7.25 0.56
CA LEU A 180 -2.14 -6.12 1.45
C LEU A 180 -3.65 -6.01 1.64
N VAL A 181 -4.05 -5.54 2.82
CA VAL A 181 -5.44 -5.17 3.13
C VAL A 181 -5.48 -3.73 3.64
N GLU A 182 -6.55 -3.02 3.34
CA GLU A 182 -6.78 -1.64 3.81
C GLU A 182 -6.99 -1.63 5.33
N SER A 183 -7.72 -2.66 5.80
CA SER A 183 -8.22 -2.85 7.16
C SER A 183 -8.13 -4.32 7.56
N SER A 184 -7.87 -4.61 8.84
CA SER A 184 -8.09 -5.94 9.44
C SER A 184 -9.56 -6.21 9.77
N SER A 185 -10.37 -5.15 9.83
CA SER A 185 -11.74 -5.20 10.30
C SER A 185 -12.68 -4.47 9.34
N VAL A 186 -13.84 -5.05 9.04
CA VAL A 186 -14.78 -4.56 8.03
C VAL A 186 -16.19 -4.45 8.63
N LYS A 187 -16.94 -3.43 8.22
CA LYS A 187 -18.33 -3.24 8.64
C LYS A 187 -19.24 -4.27 7.91
N PRO A 188 -20.30 -4.79 8.54
CA PRO A 188 -21.27 -5.66 7.86
C PRO A 188 -21.77 -5.03 6.55
N GLY A 189 -21.87 -5.83 5.49
CA GLY A 189 -22.29 -5.37 4.15
C GLY A 189 -21.27 -4.53 3.37
N ALA A 190 -20.17 -4.08 3.99
CA ALA A 190 -19.09 -3.38 3.28
C ALA A 190 -18.13 -4.37 2.58
N TRP A 191 -17.10 -3.84 1.90
CA TRP A 191 -16.11 -4.63 1.16
C TRP A 191 -14.77 -4.69 1.88
N LEU A 192 -14.15 -5.87 1.92
CA LEU A 192 -12.73 -6.03 2.23
C LEU A 192 -11.95 -6.03 0.91
N ASN A 193 -11.20 -4.97 0.65
CA ASN A 193 -10.31 -4.89 -0.52
C ASN A 193 -8.95 -5.50 -0.19
N VAL A 194 -8.49 -6.40 -1.07
CA VAL A 194 -7.20 -7.08 -0.99
C VAL A 194 -6.39 -6.73 -2.24
N TYR A 195 -5.25 -6.09 -2.04
CA TYR A 195 -4.29 -5.78 -3.11
C TYR A 195 -3.25 -6.91 -3.16
N LEU A 196 -3.09 -7.51 -4.33
CA LEU A 196 -2.17 -8.59 -4.61
C LEU A 196 -1.02 -8.06 -5.46
N LEU A 197 0.13 -7.84 -4.83
CA LEU A 197 1.37 -7.48 -5.53
C LEU A 197 2.08 -8.75 -5.97
N ALA A 198 2.13 -9.02 -7.27
CA ALA A 198 2.79 -10.19 -7.84
C ALA A 198 4.08 -9.80 -8.57
N PHE A 199 5.14 -10.59 -8.40
CA PHE A 199 6.48 -10.35 -8.95
C PHE A 199 6.96 -11.60 -9.71
N ASN A 200 7.41 -11.43 -10.96
CA ASN A 200 8.13 -12.45 -11.71
C ASN A 200 9.62 -12.14 -11.65
N LEU A 201 10.40 -12.97 -10.96
CA LEU A 201 11.84 -12.82 -10.75
C LEU A 201 12.62 -13.89 -11.51
N THR A 202 12.28 -14.09 -12.77
CA THR A 202 12.89 -15.07 -13.67
C THR A 202 13.07 -14.52 -15.09
N GLU A 203 14.01 -15.08 -15.84
CA GLU A 203 14.31 -14.75 -17.25
C GLU A 203 13.24 -15.26 -18.25
N LYS A 204 12.01 -15.55 -17.81
CA LYS A 204 10.93 -16.11 -18.63
C LYS A 204 9.58 -15.53 -18.25
N ASP A 205 8.66 -15.41 -19.21
CA ASP A 205 7.25 -15.09 -18.95
C ASP A 205 6.65 -16.07 -17.94
N GLN A 206 5.83 -15.55 -17.02
CA GLN A 206 5.05 -16.39 -16.11
C GLN A 206 3.56 -16.00 -16.11
N GLN A 207 2.74 -16.87 -16.69
CA GLN A 207 1.29 -16.85 -16.53
C GLN A 207 0.90 -17.75 -15.33
N ARG A 208 0.25 -17.16 -14.31
CA ARG A 208 -0.06 -17.82 -13.04
C ARG A 208 -1.43 -17.40 -12.52
N SER A 209 -2.23 -18.35 -12.02
CA SER A 209 -3.50 -18.09 -11.36
C SER A 209 -3.52 -18.62 -9.93
N LEU A 210 -3.92 -17.77 -8.99
CA LEU A 210 -4.32 -18.17 -7.64
C LEU A 210 -5.75 -18.72 -7.67
N ARG A 211 -6.05 -19.67 -6.78
CA ARG A 211 -7.41 -20.03 -6.38
C ARG A 211 -7.68 -19.32 -5.06
N GLY A 212 -8.53 -18.29 -5.11
CA GLY A 212 -9.06 -17.64 -3.91
C GLY A 212 -10.27 -18.41 -3.35
N GLY A 213 -10.83 -17.90 -2.26
CA GLY A 213 -12.09 -18.39 -1.70
C GLY A 213 -13.32 -18.07 -2.55
N SER A 214 -14.42 -18.78 -2.31
CA SER A 214 -15.74 -18.56 -2.92
C SER A 214 -16.30 -17.16 -2.67
N GLU A 215 -15.82 -16.51 -1.62
CA GLU A 215 -16.29 -15.22 -1.12
C GLU A 215 -15.78 -14.04 -1.97
N ILE A 216 -14.82 -14.27 -2.87
CA ILE A 216 -14.35 -13.23 -3.80
C ILE A 216 -15.42 -12.96 -4.86
N ALA A 217 -15.78 -11.68 -5.00
CA ALA A 217 -16.76 -11.19 -5.97
C ALA A 217 -16.49 -11.75 -7.37
N ASP A 218 -17.53 -12.33 -8.02
CA ASP A 218 -17.38 -13.07 -9.28
C ASP A 218 -16.67 -12.26 -10.37
N GLY A 219 -17.08 -11.00 -10.57
CA GLY A 219 -16.46 -10.09 -11.54
C GLY A 219 -14.99 -9.74 -11.28
N MET A 220 -14.48 -10.02 -10.07
CA MET A 220 -13.06 -9.80 -9.71
C MET A 220 -12.22 -11.09 -9.69
N ARG A 221 -12.79 -12.28 -9.93
CA ARG A 221 -12.03 -13.53 -9.93
C ARG A 221 -10.98 -13.60 -11.06
N GLY A 222 -11.10 -12.76 -12.10
CA GLY A 222 -10.04 -12.52 -13.09
C GLY A 222 -8.75 -11.95 -12.48
N ASN A 223 -8.87 -11.08 -11.46
CA ASN A 223 -7.78 -10.41 -10.74
C ASN A 223 -7.04 -11.33 -9.75
N LEU A 224 -7.15 -12.65 -9.96
CA LEU A 224 -6.32 -13.69 -9.37
C LEU A 224 -5.33 -14.28 -10.40
N SER A 225 -5.39 -13.83 -11.65
CA SER A 225 -4.59 -14.32 -12.78
C SER A 225 -3.65 -13.24 -13.28
N PHE A 226 -2.36 -13.57 -13.25
CA PHE A 226 -1.26 -12.70 -13.61
C PHE A 226 -0.58 -13.24 -14.87
N SER A 227 -0.22 -12.36 -15.79
CA SER A 227 0.72 -12.65 -16.87
C SER A 227 1.83 -11.61 -16.78
N LEU A 228 3.03 -12.05 -16.38
CA LEU A 228 4.15 -11.17 -16.08
C LEU A 228 5.37 -11.52 -16.96
N PRO A 229 5.85 -10.60 -17.82
CA PRO A 229 7.13 -10.74 -18.49
C PRO A 229 8.32 -10.86 -17.53
N PRO A 230 9.52 -11.24 -18.00
CA PRO A 230 10.72 -11.35 -17.18
C PRO A 230 10.97 -10.10 -16.32
N TRP A 231 11.23 -10.30 -15.03
CA TRP A 231 11.58 -9.24 -14.08
C TRP A 231 10.55 -8.11 -13.90
N THR A 232 9.29 -8.34 -14.25
CA THR A 232 8.17 -7.40 -14.05
C THR A 232 7.35 -7.72 -12.80
N TRP A 233 6.46 -6.80 -12.42
CA TRP A 233 5.52 -6.96 -11.33
C TRP A 233 4.20 -6.24 -11.65
N ALA A 234 3.10 -6.68 -11.04
CA ALA A 234 1.80 -6.04 -11.18
C ALA A 234 1.09 -5.97 -9.83
N ILE A 235 0.12 -5.06 -9.73
CA ILE A 235 -0.80 -4.95 -8.60
C ILE A 235 -2.21 -5.17 -9.12
N GLN A 236 -2.89 -6.17 -8.59
CA GLN A 236 -4.30 -6.45 -8.87
C GLN A 236 -5.11 -6.34 -7.57
N MET A 237 -6.40 -5.99 -7.66
CA MET A 237 -7.30 -5.90 -6.50
C MET A 237 -8.41 -6.95 -6.60
N VAL A 238 -8.71 -7.61 -5.49
CA VAL A 238 -9.95 -8.39 -5.31
C VAL A 238 -10.70 -7.90 -4.08
N SER A 239 -12.03 -7.85 -4.17
CA SER A 239 -12.90 -7.46 -3.07
C SER A 239 -13.75 -8.63 -2.60
N VAL A 240 -13.92 -8.74 -1.28
CA VAL A 240 -14.79 -9.72 -0.61
C VAL A 240 -15.91 -8.97 0.11
N PRO A 241 -17.20 -9.30 -0.11
CA PRO A 241 -18.31 -8.65 0.58
C PRO A 241 -18.46 -9.22 2.00
N ALA A 242 -18.63 -8.34 2.98
CA ALA A 242 -18.80 -8.69 4.39
C ALA A 242 -20.24 -9.15 4.70
N GLN A 243 -20.70 -10.19 4.00
CA GLN A 243 -22.04 -10.79 4.15
C GLN A 243 -22.11 -11.87 5.23
N GLY A 244 -20.96 -12.35 5.73
CA GLY A 244 -20.91 -13.32 6.84
C GLY A 244 -21.33 -12.72 8.19
N PRO A 245 -21.63 -13.55 9.19
CA PRO A 245 -21.96 -13.09 10.54
C PRO A 245 -20.79 -12.33 11.20
N PRO A 246 -21.04 -11.46 12.19
CA PRO A 246 -19.99 -10.84 13.00
C PRO A 246 -19.06 -11.88 13.64
N GLY A 247 -17.76 -11.63 13.61
CA GLY A 247 -16.75 -12.59 14.07
C GLY A 247 -15.46 -12.51 13.26
N GLU A 248 -14.55 -13.46 13.47
CA GLU A 248 -13.33 -13.61 12.67
C GLU A 248 -13.58 -14.55 11.48
N HIS A 249 -13.04 -14.18 10.32
CA HIS A 249 -13.15 -14.88 9.04
C HIS A 249 -11.76 -15.11 8.44
N THR A 250 -11.60 -16.14 7.62
CA THR A 250 -10.33 -16.50 6.98
C THR A 250 -10.49 -16.69 5.47
N LEU A 251 -9.85 -15.82 4.68
CA LEU A 251 -9.80 -15.91 3.22
C LEU A 251 -8.51 -16.60 2.78
N GLY A 252 -8.63 -17.70 2.02
CA GLY A 252 -7.49 -18.49 1.55
C GLY A 252 -7.13 -18.25 0.07
N PHE A 253 -5.84 -18.18 -0.24
CA PHE A 253 -5.29 -18.10 -1.59
C PHE A 253 -4.29 -19.24 -1.82
N LYS A 254 -4.54 -20.12 -2.79
CA LYS A 254 -3.72 -21.31 -3.07
C LYS A 254 -3.27 -21.38 -4.53
N THR A 255 -2.15 -22.03 -4.81
CA THR A 255 -1.72 -22.37 -6.17
C THR A 255 -2.60 -23.45 -6.79
N ARG A 256 -2.92 -23.37 -8.09
CA ARG A 256 -3.45 -24.53 -8.83
C ARG A 256 -2.38 -25.61 -8.94
N SER A 257 -2.69 -26.83 -8.51
CA SER A 257 -1.81 -28.01 -8.54
C SER A 257 -2.64 -29.29 -8.67
N GLY A 258 -2.40 -30.10 -9.70
CA GLY A 258 -3.22 -31.30 -10.02
C GLY A 258 -3.12 -32.49 -9.05
N ALA A 259 -2.63 -32.27 -7.83
CA ALA A 259 -2.43 -33.28 -6.78
C ALA A 259 -3.55 -33.28 -5.71
N GLU A 260 -4.77 -32.86 -6.06
CA GLU A 260 -5.88 -32.59 -5.12
C GLU A 260 -6.47 -33.82 -4.39
N ARG A 261 -5.81 -34.99 -4.41
CA ARG A 261 -6.34 -36.25 -3.88
C ARG A 261 -5.60 -36.88 -2.69
N ALA A 262 -4.49 -36.30 -2.20
CA ALA A 262 -3.63 -37.00 -1.22
C ALA A 262 -3.05 -36.18 -0.05
N ALA A 263 -3.45 -34.92 0.15
CA ALA A 263 -2.75 -33.99 1.05
C ALA A 263 -3.62 -33.24 2.08
N THR A 264 -4.76 -33.80 2.48
CA THR A 264 -5.68 -33.20 3.46
C THR A 264 -5.38 -33.68 4.89
N ALA A 265 -4.24 -33.28 5.46
CA ALA A 265 -3.94 -33.52 6.89
C ALA A 265 -2.93 -32.51 7.47
N ALA A 266 -3.14 -32.15 8.75
CA ALA A 266 -2.15 -31.61 9.69
C ALA A 266 -1.31 -30.38 9.27
N ALA A 267 -1.92 -29.19 9.23
CA ALA A 267 -1.22 -27.90 9.36
C ALA A 267 -2.13 -26.78 9.90
N VAL A 268 -2.59 -26.86 11.15
CA VAL A 268 -3.46 -25.83 11.77
C VAL A 268 -2.61 -24.64 12.27
N GLY A 269 -2.15 -23.81 11.33
CA GLY A 269 -1.43 -22.56 11.60
C GLY A 269 -2.39 -21.38 11.80
N ILE A 270 -2.89 -21.21 13.03
CA ILE A 270 -3.78 -20.09 13.42
C ILE A 270 -2.93 -18.81 13.56
N LEU A 271 -2.89 -17.98 12.53
CA LEU A 271 -1.86 -16.93 12.38
C LEU A 271 -2.45 -15.54 12.12
N THR A 272 -2.24 -14.62 13.06
CA THR A 272 -2.72 -13.23 13.01
C THR A 272 -2.12 -12.46 11.83
N LEU A 273 -3.00 -12.06 10.90
CA LEU A 273 -2.73 -11.41 9.62
C LEU A 273 -1.42 -11.84 8.91
N GLY A 274 -1.47 -13.04 8.33
CA GLY A 274 -0.60 -13.44 7.23
C GLY A 274 0.68 -14.14 7.64
N SER A 275 0.59 -15.40 8.08
CA SER A 275 1.72 -16.33 7.95
C SER A 275 1.20 -17.72 7.53
N PHE A 276 2.12 -18.58 7.10
CA PHE A 276 1.84 -19.65 6.15
C PHE A 276 1.22 -20.91 6.77
N VAL A 277 0.40 -21.60 5.99
CA VAL A 277 -0.04 -22.97 6.23
C VAL A 277 0.30 -23.77 4.96
N TYR A 278 1.29 -24.65 5.06
CA TYR A 278 1.69 -25.51 3.94
C TYR A 278 1.00 -26.88 4.04
N ALA A 279 0.28 -27.27 2.99
CA ALA A 279 -0.19 -28.63 2.79
C ALA A 279 0.61 -29.26 1.64
N PRO A 280 1.09 -30.52 1.76
CA PRO A 280 1.96 -31.16 0.76
C PRO A 280 1.46 -31.01 -0.68
N GLY A 281 2.28 -30.41 -1.55
CA GLY A 281 1.97 -30.24 -2.97
C GLY A 281 1.25 -28.94 -3.35
N SER A 282 0.92 -28.06 -2.40
CA SER A 282 0.33 -26.74 -2.68
C SER A 282 0.98 -25.60 -1.88
N SER A 283 1.26 -24.48 -2.54
CA SER A 283 1.66 -23.24 -1.88
C SER A 283 0.44 -22.34 -1.67
N GLY A 284 0.39 -21.59 -0.57
CA GLY A 284 -0.74 -20.70 -0.31
C GLY A 284 -0.63 -19.90 0.98
N PHE A 285 -1.26 -18.73 0.99
CA PHE A 285 -1.38 -17.87 2.16
C PHE A 285 -2.85 -17.67 2.52
N SER A 286 -3.11 -17.28 3.77
CA SER A 286 -4.43 -16.87 4.22
C SER A 286 -4.40 -15.50 4.88
N LEU A 287 -5.52 -14.79 4.76
CA LEU A 287 -5.78 -13.51 5.41
C LEU A 287 -6.89 -13.72 6.43
N ARG A 288 -6.67 -13.27 7.66
CA ARG A 288 -7.69 -13.24 8.72
C ARG A 288 -8.21 -11.82 8.83
N TYR A 289 -9.53 -11.68 8.89
CA TYR A 289 -10.22 -10.40 9.02
C TYR A 289 -11.42 -10.53 9.94
N GLN A 290 -11.91 -9.41 10.48
CA GLN A 290 -13.05 -9.39 11.39
C GLN A 290 -14.25 -8.68 10.74
N ILE A 291 -15.40 -9.35 10.64
CA ILE A 291 -16.68 -8.67 10.40
C ILE A 291 -17.16 -8.14 11.74
N LEU A 292 -17.41 -6.83 11.82
CA LEU A 292 -17.70 -6.15 13.08
C LEU A 292 -19.15 -6.41 13.57
N PRO A 293 -19.38 -6.53 14.88
CA PRO A 293 -20.72 -6.48 15.46
C PRO A 293 -21.43 -5.16 15.09
N PRO A 294 -22.77 -5.14 14.93
CA PRO A 294 -23.53 -3.93 14.57
C PRO A 294 -23.35 -2.75 15.54
N GLU A 295 -22.99 -2.99 16.79
CA GLU A 295 -22.64 -1.94 17.77
C GLU A 295 -21.26 -1.34 17.48
N SER A 296 -20.25 -2.19 17.25
CA SER A 296 -18.91 -1.76 16.88
C SER A 296 -18.90 -1.04 15.52
N ALA A 297 -19.73 -1.48 14.57
CA ALA A 297 -19.89 -0.83 13.27
C ALA A 297 -20.50 0.59 13.41
N ARG A 298 -21.58 0.74 14.20
CA ARG A 298 -22.18 2.07 14.49
C ARG A 298 -21.23 3.00 15.23
N SER A 299 -20.43 2.48 16.17
CA SER A 299 -19.39 3.25 16.85
C SER A 299 -18.30 3.72 15.88
N VAL A 300 -17.83 2.83 14.99
CA VAL A 300 -16.89 3.18 13.91
C VAL A 300 -17.48 4.25 12.99
N GLU A 301 -18.74 4.15 12.58
CA GLU A 301 -19.43 5.14 11.73
C GLU A 301 -19.56 6.52 12.41
N ALA A 302 -19.83 6.56 13.71
CA ALA A 302 -19.84 7.80 14.47
C ALA A 302 -18.45 8.48 14.49
N TRP A 303 -17.37 7.71 14.60
CA TRP A 303 -16.00 8.23 14.56
C TRP A 303 -15.51 8.58 13.13
N GLU A 304 -15.96 7.85 12.10
CA GLU A 304 -15.80 8.27 10.69
C GLU A 304 -16.44 9.65 10.47
N ALA A 305 -17.68 9.83 10.92
CA ALA A 305 -18.42 11.08 10.77
C ALA A 305 -17.78 12.22 11.59
N TYR A 306 -17.36 11.97 12.83
CA TYR A 306 -16.67 12.95 13.67
C TYR A 306 -15.35 13.40 13.04
N ALA A 307 -14.54 12.47 12.52
CA ALA A 307 -13.28 12.80 11.85
C ALA A 307 -13.50 13.61 10.56
N LEU A 308 -14.53 13.29 9.77
CA LEU A 308 -14.91 14.06 8.58
C LEU A 308 -15.43 15.46 8.94
N GLN A 309 -16.22 15.61 10.00
CA GLN A 309 -16.68 16.91 10.50
C GLN A 309 -15.51 17.76 11.03
N ALA A 310 -14.61 17.17 11.81
CA ALA A 310 -13.41 17.85 12.30
C ALA A 310 -12.47 18.28 11.14
N ALA A 311 -12.34 17.45 10.10
CA ALA A 311 -11.60 17.83 8.90
C ALA A 311 -12.29 18.95 8.13
N GLY A 312 -13.61 18.88 7.91
CA GLY A 312 -14.40 19.94 7.27
C GLY A 312 -14.28 21.28 8.01
N LYS A 313 -14.41 21.25 9.34
CA LYS A 313 -14.22 22.42 10.20
C LYS A 313 -12.81 23.01 10.08
N ARG A 314 -11.74 22.21 9.96
CA ARG A 314 -10.38 22.77 9.78
C ARG A 314 -10.21 23.58 8.50
N PHE A 315 -10.97 23.31 7.44
CA PHE A 315 -11.03 24.17 6.25
C PHE A 315 -11.78 25.49 6.55
N GLU A 316 -12.87 25.44 7.32
CA GLU A 316 -13.65 26.62 7.74
C GLU A 316 -12.85 27.53 8.68
N ASP A 317 -12.26 26.97 9.74
CA ASP A 317 -11.39 27.65 10.72
C ASP A 317 -10.14 28.28 10.05
N ALA A 318 -9.71 27.75 8.89
CA ALA A 318 -8.57 28.25 8.12
C ALA A 318 -8.96 29.18 6.96
N HIS A 319 -10.25 29.49 6.78
CA HIS A 319 -10.79 30.25 5.64
C HIS A 319 -10.29 29.75 4.28
N ALA A 320 -10.33 28.42 4.08
CA ALA A 320 -9.80 27.75 2.90
C ALA A 320 -10.86 26.85 2.25
N SER A 321 -11.06 26.99 0.93
CA SER A 321 -11.88 26.06 0.13
C SER A 321 -11.06 24.99 -0.61
N ALA A 322 -9.73 25.00 -0.46
CA ALA A 322 -8.83 24.05 -1.11
C ALA A 322 -7.51 23.84 -0.34
N ILE A 323 -6.76 22.81 -0.76
CA ILE A 323 -5.32 22.68 -0.47
C ILE A 323 -4.49 22.79 -1.76
N SER A 324 -3.22 23.17 -1.62
CA SER A 324 -2.20 22.99 -2.64
C SER A 324 -1.72 21.53 -2.63
N ASP A 325 -1.55 20.95 -3.81
CA ASP A 325 -0.62 19.83 -3.98
C ASP A 325 0.84 20.32 -3.99
N ARG A 326 1.81 19.41 -4.19
CA ARG A 326 3.25 19.74 -4.23
C ARG A 326 3.74 20.37 -5.55
N GLN A 327 2.89 20.43 -6.58
CA GLN A 327 3.17 21.04 -7.88
C GLN A 327 2.50 22.42 -8.02
N GLY A 328 1.69 22.84 -7.03
CA GLY A 328 0.94 24.10 -7.04
C GLY A 328 -0.50 23.97 -7.57
N GLY A 329 -0.96 22.74 -7.84
CA GLY A 329 -2.34 22.47 -8.22
C GLY A 329 -3.31 22.62 -7.04
N ARG A 330 -4.50 23.13 -7.31
CA ARG A 330 -5.58 23.34 -6.31
C ARG A 330 -6.45 22.09 -6.21
N ILE A 331 -6.49 21.46 -5.04
CA ILE A 331 -7.40 20.34 -4.73
C ILE A 331 -8.55 20.86 -3.85
N PRO A 332 -9.82 20.82 -4.31
CA PRO A 332 -10.97 21.28 -3.53
C PRO A 332 -11.17 20.52 -2.21
N LYS A 333 -11.72 21.22 -1.21
CA LYS A 333 -12.12 20.66 0.10
C LYS A 333 -12.91 19.35 -0.03
N GLU A 334 -13.85 19.31 -0.98
CA GLU A 334 -14.75 18.19 -1.22
C GLU A 334 -13.98 16.94 -1.65
N THR A 335 -13.03 17.09 -2.59
CA THR A 335 -12.14 16.01 -3.06
C THR A 335 -11.20 15.52 -1.95
N VAL A 336 -10.75 16.42 -1.06
CA VAL A 336 -9.94 16.02 0.11
C VAL A 336 -10.77 15.18 1.08
N LEU A 337 -11.99 15.61 1.41
CA LEU A 337 -12.89 14.89 2.33
C LEU A 337 -13.37 13.56 1.72
N GLU A 338 -13.64 13.52 0.42
CA GLU A 338 -13.98 12.31 -0.33
C GLU A 338 -12.89 11.25 -0.24
N ARG A 339 -11.62 11.63 -0.46
CA ARG A 339 -10.46 10.72 -0.37
C ARG A 339 -10.01 10.44 1.07
N PHE A 340 -10.33 11.31 2.03
CA PHE A 340 -10.07 11.09 3.46
C PHE A 340 -11.00 10.03 4.06
N ARG A 341 -12.29 9.99 3.66
CA ARG A 341 -13.25 8.97 4.11
C ARG A 341 -12.74 7.51 4.00
N PRO A 342 -12.23 7.02 2.84
CA PRO A 342 -11.68 5.66 2.73
C PRO A 342 -10.32 5.46 3.41
N TYR A 343 -9.61 6.52 3.82
CA TYR A 343 -8.42 6.40 4.69
C TYR A 343 -8.81 6.08 6.14
N LEU A 344 -9.99 6.51 6.59
CA LEU A 344 -10.57 6.25 7.92
C LEU A 344 -11.09 4.82 8.08
N THR A 345 -10.23 3.83 7.86
CA THR A 345 -10.63 2.41 7.94
C THR A 345 -11.02 2.03 9.38
N PRO A 346 -11.91 1.03 9.59
CA PRO A 346 -12.32 0.62 10.93
C PRO A 346 -11.12 0.24 11.84
N SER A 347 -10.09 -0.39 11.26
CA SER A 347 -8.82 -0.63 11.96
C SER A 347 -8.13 0.67 12.40
N LEU A 348 -8.03 1.69 11.54
CA LEU A 348 -7.42 2.97 11.90
C LEU A 348 -8.17 3.64 13.06
N ILE A 349 -9.50 3.51 13.07
CA ILE A 349 -10.39 4.05 14.11
C ILE A 349 -10.18 3.34 15.45
N PHE A 350 -10.15 2.00 15.49
CA PHE A 350 -9.82 1.29 16.74
C PHE A 350 -8.41 1.61 17.24
N ALA A 351 -7.43 1.75 16.34
CA ALA A 351 -6.07 2.14 16.71
C ALA A 351 -5.96 3.59 17.23
N ALA A 352 -6.86 4.48 16.79
CA ALA A 352 -6.99 5.83 17.34
C ALA A 352 -7.67 5.82 18.73
N LEU A 353 -8.76 5.07 18.89
CA LEU A 353 -9.48 4.92 20.17
C LEU A 353 -8.66 4.25 21.27
N GLN A 354 -7.74 3.34 20.91
CA GLN A 354 -6.83 2.68 21.85
C GLN A 354 -5.60 3.54 22.23
N ASN A 355 -5.51 4.79 21.76
CA ASN A 355 -4.39 5.67 22.09
C ASN A 355 -4.45 6.18 23.54
N LYS A 356 -3.67 5.56 24.43
CA LYS A 356 -3.61 5.93 25.86
C LYS A 356 -2.92 7.26 26.17
N GLN A 357 -2.35 7.96 25.18
CA GLN A 357 -1.59 9.20 25.38
C GLN A 357 -2.42 10.47 25.15
N ASN A 358 -3.40 10.41 24.24
CA ASN A 358 -4.27 11.52 23.86
C ASN A 358 -5.67 10.91 23.67
N PRO A 359 -6.73 11.37 24.36
CA PRO A 359 -8.07 10.83 24.14
C PRO A 359 -8.62 11.16 22.72
N PRO A 360 -9.75 10.56 22.32
CA PRO A 360 -10.18 10.51 20.91
C PRO A 360 -10.25 11.85 20.18
N GLU A 361 -10.82 12.88 20.79
CA GLU A 361 -11.09 14.19 20.18
C GLU A 361 -9.82 15.00 19.86
N GLN A 362 -8.65 14.62 20.39
CA GLN A 362 -7.35 15.19 19.98
C GLN A 362 -6.62 14.31 18.96
N VAL A 363 -7.01 13.04 18.81
CA VAL A 363 -6.43 12.11 17.83
C VAL A 363 -7.13 12.25 16.49
N PHE A 364 -8.47 12.20 16.46
CA PHE A 364 -9.23 12.21 15.21
C PHE A 364 -9.01 13.46 14.33
N PRO A 365 -8.95 14.70 14.85
CA PRO A 365 -8.65 15.88 14.02
C PRO A 365 -7.22 15.90 13.43
N ARG A 366 -6.28 15.14 14.03
CA ARG A 366 -4.90 14.98 13.54
C ARG A 366 -4.77 13.90 12.46
N LEU A 367 -5.77 13.02 12.28
CA LEU A 367 -5.76 12.04 11.19
C LEU A 367 -5.80 12.70 9.81
N LEU A 368 -6.31 13.94 9.70
CA LEU A 368 -6.19 14.73 8.47
C LEU A 368 -4.72 15.06 8.15
N ASP A 369 -3.90 15.40 9.15
CA ASP A 369 -2.46 15.65 8.95
C ASP A 369 -1.72 14.36 8.58
N GLU A 370 -2.11 13.21 9.15
CA GLU A 370 -1.56 11.90 8.76
C GLU A 370 -1.95 11.54 7.31
N PHE A 371 -3.22 11.72 6.93
CA PHE A 371 -3.69 11.49 5.56
C PHE A 371 -3.00 12.39 4.54
N LEU A 372 -2.89 13.70 4.80
CA LEU A 372 -2.21 14.63 3.89
C LEU A 372 -0.69 14.41 3.85
N PHE A 373 -0.09 13.89 4.93
CA PHE A 373 1.30 13.43 4.91
C PHE A 373 1.48 12.13 4.10
N ASP A 374 0.57 11.16 4.21
CA ASP A 374 0.66 9.93 3.42
C ASP A 374 0.35 10.18 1.93
N TRP A 375 -0.65 11.01 1.60
CA TRP A 375 -1.08 11.30 0.22
C TRP A 375 -0.19 12.30 -0.51
N LEU A 376 0.15 13.44 0.13
CA LEU A 376 0.87 14.55 -0.51
C LEU A 376 2.23 14.84 0.14
N GLY A 377 2.48 14.34 1.35
CA GLY A 377 3.73 14.59 2.08
C GLY A 377 3.81 15.96 2.75
N HIS A 378 2.66 16.56 3.08
CA HIS A 378 2.57 17.81 3.85
C HIS A 378 2.80 17.57 5.35
N GLY A 379 3.43 18.52 6.06
CA GLY A 379 3.73 18.39 7.49
C GLY A 379 2.52 18.63 8.40
N SER A 380 1.61 19.51 7.99
CA SER A 380 0.26 19.66 8.54
C SER A 380 -0.70 20.16 7.46
N ALA A 381 -2.00 20.04 7.69
CA ALA A 381 -3.01 20.65 6.82
C ALA A 381 -2.82 22.17 6.74
N ASP A 382 -2.40 22.80 7.83
CA ASP A 382 -2.09 24.24 7.93
C ASP A 382 -0.90 24.69 7.04
N GLN A 383 -0.10 23.75 6.53
CA GLN A 383 0.93 24.02 5.50
C GLN A 383 0.42 23.80 4.07
N ALA A 384 -0.76 23.20 3.93
CA ALA A 384 -1.37 22.79 2.67
C ALA A 384 -2.57 23.66 2.28
N PHE A 385 -3.34 24.19 3.25
CA PHE A 385 -4.50 25.03 3.01
C PHE A 385 -4.16 26.27 2.16
N LEU A 386 -5.01 26.53 1.18
CA LEU A 386 -5.02 27.75 0.40
C LEU A 386 -6.14 28.63 0.94
N ALA A 387 -5.77 29.70 1.65
CA ALA A 387 -6.69 30.77 2.00
C ALA A 387 -7.23 31.45 0.72
N GLU A 388 -8.42 32.03 0.82
CA GLU A 388 -9.08 32.74 -0.28
C GLU A 388 -8.57 34.19 -0.47
#